data_AF-A0A4Q2A9Y5-F1
#
_entry.id   AF-A0A4Q2A9Y5-F1
#
_cell.length_a   1.000
_cell.length_b   1.000
_cell.length_c   1.000
_cell.angle_alpha   90.00
_cell.angle_beta   90.00
_cell.angle_gamma   90.00
#
_symmetry.space_group_name_H-M   'P 1'
#
loop_
_entity.id
_entity.type
_entity.pdbx_description
1 polymer ?
#
loop_
_entity_poly.entity_id
_entity_poly.type
_entity_poly.pdbx_seq_one_letter_code
_entity_poly.pdbx_strand_id
1 'polypeptide(L)'
;MNLLEAMRVYVAVVEHGGLSGAASELKLGEAQVSDRIDCLERYLGCRLLLRRAHDVACTDAGVAFHVCCRHTLSAVAQATGVSGTPAPDAHDTALDTAVPPPGTAHASSHRLSP
;
A
#
# COMPACT_ATOMS: atom_id res chain seq x y z
N MET A 1 -12.39 -10.55 18.25
CA MET A 1 -11.82 -10.52 16.89
C MET A 1 -10.30 -10.47 16.99
N ASN A 2 -9.56 -11.14 16.09
CA ASN A 2 -8.12 -10.93 15.93
C ASN A 2 -7.91 -9.98 14.74
N LEU A 3 -7.37 -8.78 15.01
CA LEU A 3 -7.32 -7.66 14.09
C LEU A 3 -6.34 -7.89 12.93
N LEU A 4 -5.14 -8.42 13.18
CA LEU A 4 -4.15 -8.67 12.12
C LEU A 4 -4.67 -9.66 11.08
N GLU A 5 -5.30 -10.74 11.55
CA GLU A 5 -5.98 -11.70 10.70
C GLU A 5 -7.13 -11.07 9.92
N ALA A 6 -7.91 -10.16 10.54
CA ALA A 6 -8.98 -9.45 9.85
C ALA A 6 -8.44 -8.48 8.78
N MET A 7 -7.30 -7.82 9.04
CA MET A 7 -6.59 -6.99 8.06
C MET A 7 -6.09 -7.82 6.87
N ARG A 8 -5.54 -9.01 7.11
CA ARG A 8 -5.13 -9.93 6.03
C ARG A 8 -6.32 -10.35 5.16
N VAL A 9 -7.42 -10.74 5.79
CA VAL A 9 -8.66 -11.09 5.09
C VAL A 9 -9.18 -9.92 4.27
N TYR A 10 -9.16 -8.70 4.83
CA TYR A 10 -9.57 -7.50 4.11
C TYR A 10 -8.70 -7.21 2.88
N VAL A 11 -7.37 -7.24 3.03
CA VAL A 11 -6.43 -7.04 1.91
C VAL A 11 -6.67 -8.07 0.81
N ALA A 12 -6.79 -9.35 1.15
CA ALA A 12 -7.08 -10.41 0.18
C ALA A 12 -8.39 -10.16 -0.59
N VAL A 13 -9.46 -9.73 0.10
CA VAL A 13 -10.75 -9.41 -0.56
C VAL A 13 -10.60 -8.25 -1.56
N VAL A 14 -9.82 -7.23 -1.21
CA VAL A 14 -9.58 -6.07 -2.08
C VAL A 14 -8.71 -6.44 -3.28
N GLU A 15 -7.64 -7.21 -3.06
CA GLU A 15 -6.69 -7.59 -4.13
C GLU A 15 -7.30 -8.62 -5.10
N HIS A 16 -8.17 -9.50 -4.61
CA HIS A 16 -8.87 -10.49 -5.44
C HIS A 16 -10.24 -10.03 -5.96
N GLY A 17 -10.70 -8.83 -5.62
CA GLY A 17 -11.98 -8.26 -6.08
C GLY A 17 -13.22 -9.00 -5.55
N GLY A 18 -13.09 -9.82 -4.51
CA GLY A 18 -14.23 -10.60 -4.03
C GLY A 18 -13.94 -11.58 -2.91
N LEU A 19 -15.02 -12.01 -2.25
CA LEU A 19 -14.97 -12.98 -1.14
C LEU A 19 -14.47 -14.35 -1.59
N SER A 20 -14.84 -14.78 -2.81
CA SER A 20 -14.48 -16.10 -3.34
C SER A 20 -12.97 -16.23 -3.61
N GLY A 21 -12.38 -15.20 -4.21
CA GLY A 21 -10.94 -15.15 -4.47
C GLY A 21 -10.13 -15.15 -3.18
N ALA A 22 -10.50 -14.29 -2.22
CA ALA A 22 -9.87 -14.26 -0.90
C ALA A 22 -10.04 -15.56 -0.11
N ALA A 23 -11.22 -16.18 -0.15
CA ALA A 23 -11.47 -17.47 0.48
C ALA A 23 -10.55 -18.56 -0.07
N SER A 24 -10.36 -18.58 -1.39
CA SER A 24 -9.48 -19.53 -2.09
C SER A 24 -8.01 -19.33 -1.72
N GLU A 25 -7.54 -18.07 -1.69
CA GLU A 25 -6.18 -17.72 -1.31
C GLU A 25 -5.86 -18.10 0.15
N LEU A 26 -6.76 -17.72 1.06
CA LEU A 26 -6.56 -17.89 2.50
C LEU A 26 -6.95 -19.27 3.01
N LYS A 27 -7.46 -20.16 2.14
CA LYS A 27 -7.99 -21.50 2.48
C LYS A 27 -9.09 -21.41 3.56
N LEU A 28 -9.94 -20.40 3.46
CA LEU A 28 -11.10 -20.16 4.32
C LEU A 28 -12.41 -20.39 3.57
N GLY A 29 -13.52 -20.53 4.29
CA GLY A 29 -14.85 -20.51 3.67
C GLY A 29 -15.33 -19.07 3.44
N GLU A 30 -16.11 -18.81 2.38
CA GLU A 30 -16.65 -17.47 2.08
C GLU A 30 -17.46 -16.88 3.25
N ALA A 31 -18.19 -17.72 3.99
CA ALA A 31 -18.90 -17.30 5.20
C ALA A 31 -17.93 -16.78 6.28
N GLN A 32 -16.80 -17.45 6.49
CA GLN A 32 -15.79 -17.00 7.46
C GLN A 32 -15.14 -15.69 7.02
N VAL A 33 -14.87 -15.53 5.73
CA VAL A 33 -14.35 -14.28 5.15
C VAL A 33 -15.36 -13.15 5.37
N SER A 34 -16.63 -13.36 5.01
CA SER A 34 -17.70 -12.37 5.22
C SER A 34 -17.83 -11.98 6.69
N ASP A 35 -17.91 -12.97 7.59
CA ASP A 35 -18.02 -12.72 9.03
C ASP A 35 -16.83 -11.92 9.57
N ARG A 36 -15.62 -12.16 9.05
CA ARG A 36 -14.41 -11.43 9.43
C ARG A 36 -14.49 -9.97 9.02
N ILE A 37 -14.94 -9.70 7.80
CA ILE A 37 -15.13 -8.35 7.26
C ILE A 37 -16.23 -7.64 8.06
N ASP A 38 -17.36 -8.29 8.30
CA ASP A 38 -18.46 -7.72 9.08
C ASP A 38 -18.05 -7.41 10.52
N CYS A 39 -17.20 -8.24 11.13
CA CYS A 39 -16.62 -7.92 12.44
C CYS A 39 -15.69 -6.71 12.36
N LEU A 40 -14.87 -6.61 11.31
CA LEU A 40 -13.91 -5.52 11.10
C LEU A 40 -14.60 -4.18 10.90
N GLU A 41 -15.61 -4.12 10.02
CA GLU A 41 -16.41 -2.92 9.78
C GLU A 41 -17.14 -2.48 11.06
N ARG A 42 -17.69 -3.43 11.84
CA ARG A 42 -18.30 -3.11 13.14
C ARG A 42 -17.31 -2.56 14.15
N TYR A 43 -16.08 -3.08 14.16
CA TYR A 43 -15.02 -2.60 15.05
C TYR A 43 -14.57 -1.18 14.70
N LEU A 44 -14.48 -0.88 13.40
CA LEU A 44 -14.08 0.45 12.92
C LEU A 44 -15.23 1.46 12.92
N GLY A 45 -16.48 0.98 12.98
CA GLY A 45 -17.67 1.81 12.96
C GLY A 45 -18.01 2.39 11.57
N CYS A 46 -17.41 1.85 10.50
CA CYS A 46 -17.64 2.31 9.14
C CYS A 46 -17.62 1.13 8.13
N ARG A 47 -18.26 1.34 6.98
CA ARG A 47 -18.21 0.39 5.86
C ARG A 47 -16.93 0.61 5.07
N LEU A 48 -16.18 -0.47 4.86
CA LEU A 48 -14.97 -0.52 4.03
C LEU A 48 -15.31 -1.01 2.62
N LEU A 49 -16.33 -1.85 2.48
CA LEU A 49 -16.72 -2.48 1.22
C LEU A 49 -18.16 -2.15 0.84
N LEU A 50 -18.39 -2.01 -0.46
CA LEU A 50 -19.69 -1.91 -1.10
C LEU A 50 -20.02 -3.26 -1.72
N ARG A 51 -21.12 -3.87 -1.25
CA ARG A 51 -21.59 -5.14 -1.79
C ARG A 51 -22.28 -4.89 -3.14
N ARG A 52 -21.71 -5.38 -4.23
CA ARG A 52 -22.43 -5.52 -5.51
C ARG A 52 -22.72 -7.00 -5.78
N ALA A 53 -23.66 -7.28 -6.68
CA ALA A 53 -24.19 -8.63 -6.89
C ALA A 53 -23.15 -9.66 -7.38
N HIS A 54 -22.00 -9.20 -7.89
CA HIS A 54 -20.95 -10.04 -8.48
C HIS A 54 -19.54 -9.50 -8.23
N ASP A 55 -19.40 -8.36 -7.56
CA ASP A 55 -18.12 -7.69 -7.38
C ASP A 55 -18.08 -6.92 -6.07
N VAL A 56 -16.89 -6.70 -5.54
CA VAL A 56 -16.65 -5.95 -4.31
C VAL A 56 -15.93 -4.66 -4.66
N ALA A 57 -16.56 -3.53 -4.36
CA ALA A 57 -15.93 -2.22 -4.50
C ALA A 57 -15.53 -1.66 -3.13
N CYS A 58 -14.41 -0.95 -3.04
CA CYS A 58 -14.02 -0.25 -1.81
C CYS A 58 -14.80 1.06 -1.66
N THR A 59 -15.11 1.43 -0.42
CA THR A 59 -15.47 2.81 -0.06
C THR A 59 -14.22 3.68 0.03
N ASP A 60 -14.37 5.00 0.13
CA ASP A 60 -13.24 5.91 0.39
C ASP A 60 -12.48 5.54 1.67
N ALA A 61 -13.23 5.19 2.74
CA ALA A 61 -12.67 4.69 3.98
C ALA A 61 -11.94 3.35 3.77
N GLY A 62 -12.49 2.47 2.93
CA GLY A 62 -11.84 1.22 2.53
C GLY A 62 -10.50 1.44 1.84
N VAL A 63 -10.44 2.33 0.85
CA VAL A 63 -9.19 2.63 0.13
C VAL A 63 -8.11 3.15 1.09
N ALA A 64 -8.46 4.09 1.96
CA ALA A 64 -7.52 4.62 2.96
C ALA A 64 -7.07 3.52 3.94
N PHE A 65 -8.00 2.70 4.40
CA PHE A 65 -7.72 1.61 5.33
C PHE A 65 -6.83 0.53 4.69
N HIS A 66 -7.03 0.21 3.41
CA HIS A 66 -6.22 -0.75 2.66
C HIS A 66 -4.73 -0.38 2.64
N VAL A 67 -4.42 0.90 2.39
CA VAL A 67 -3.05 1.42 2.42
C VAL A 67 -2.44 1.22 3.82
N CYS A 68 -3.17 1.60 4.87
CA CYS A 68 -2.75 1.39 6.26
C CYS A 68 -2.53 -0.09 6.60
N CYS A 69 -3.39 -0.99 6.11
CA CYS A 69 -3.24 -2.43 6.30
C CYS A 69 -1.95 -2.95 5.70
N ARG A 70 -1.63 -2.59 4.45
CA ARG A 70 -0.40 -3.03 3.77
C ARG A 70 0.86 -2.60 4.52
N HIS A 71 0.91 -1.34 4.97
CA HIS A 71 2.02 -0.86 5.79
C HIS A 71 2.12 -1.60 7.13
N THR A 72 1.00 -1.79 7.82
CA THR A 72 0.97 -2.48 9.12
C THR A 72 1.40 -3.94 8.98
N LEU A 73 0.89 -4.66 7.99
CA LEU A 73 1.24 -6.07 7.75
C LEU A 73 2.70 -6.22 7.33
N SER A 74 3.23 -5.29 6.54
CA SER A 74 4.66 -5.25 6.20
C SER A 74 5.52 -5.03 7.45
N ALA A 75 5.15 -4.08 8.32
CA ALA A 75 5.87 -3.83 9.57
C ALA A 75 5.85 -5.07 10.50
N VAL A 76 4.71 -5.76 10.58
CA VAL A 76 4.60 -7.02 11.32
C VAL A 76 5.49 -8.10 10.72
N ALA A 77 5.53 -8.26 9.40
CA ALA A 77 6.39 -9.24 8.73
C ALA A 77 7.88 -8.97 8.98
N GLN A 78 8.28 -7.70 8.96
CA GLN A 78 9.64 -7.27 9.32
C GLN A 78 9.96 -7.62 10.79
N ALA A 79 9.03 -7.33 11.71
CA ALA A 79 9.22 -7.60 13.13
C ALA A 79 9.28 -9.09 13.48
N THR A 80 8.56 -9.95 12.76
CA THR A 80 8.55 -11.40 13.02
C THR A 80 9.72 -12.14 12.35
N GLY A 81 10.58 -11.45 11.62
CA GLY A 81 11.69 -12.07 10.89
C GLY A 81 11.25 -12.98 9.74
N VAL A 82 9.94 -13.03 9.43
CA VAL A 82 9.40 -13.68 8.23
C VAL A 82 9.56 -12.70 7.07
N SER A 83 10.80 -12.34 6.79
CA SER A 83 11.14 -11.64 5.55
C SER A 83 11.18 -12.68 4.45
N GLY A 84 10.07 -12.86 3.72
CA GLY A 84 10.20 -13.06 2.29
C GLY A 84 10.82 -11.77 1.77
N THR A 85 12.10 -11.79 1.43
CA THR A 85 12.86 -10.63 0.97
C THR A 85 12.02 -9.84 -0.04
N PRO A 86 11.53 -8.63 0.27
CA PRO A 86 11.07 -7.77 -0.80
C PRO A 86 12.32 -7.46 -1.62
N ALA A 87 12.38 -7.99 -2.84
CA ALA A 87 13.31 -7.46 -3.83
C ALA A 87 13.09 -5.94 -3.84
N PRO A 88 14.14 -5.12 -3.75
CA PRO A 88 13.98 -3.68 -3.82
C PRO A 88 13.47 -3.34 -5.22
N ASP A 89 12.16 -3.13 -5.33
CA ASP A 89 11.58 -2.47 -6.49
C ASP A 89 12.26 -1.11 -6.57
N ALA A 90 13.02 -0.95 -7.64
CA ALA A 90 13.72 0.26 -7.99
C ALA A 90 12.76 1.44 -7.91
N HIS A 91 12.91 2.26 -6.87
CA HIS A 91 12.51 3.65 -6.97
C HIS A 91 13.40 4.29 -8.03
N ASP A 92 12.79 4.44 -9.20
CA ASP A 92 13.12 5.35 -10.28
C ASP A 92 14.00 6.50 -9.78
N THR A 93 15.31 6.35 -10.02
CA THR A 93 16.28 7.42 -9.88
C THR A 93 16.19 8.25 -11.16
N ALA A 94 15.28 9.22 -11.17
CA ALA A 94 15.34 10.38 -12.03
C ALA A 94 15.59 11.59 -11.11
N LEU A 95 16.84 12.06 -11.00
CA LEU A 95 17.34 13.25 -11.72
C LEU A 95 16.44 14.46 -11.45
N ASP A 96 16.82 15.48 -10.69
CA ASP A 96 17.96 16.36 -10.93
C ASP A 96 18.09 17.33 -9.73
N THR A 97 19.21 17.27 -9.02
CA THR A 97 19.59 18.34 -8.07
C THR A 97 20.37 19.37 -8.88
N ALA A 98 19.70 20.41 -9.36
CA ALA A 98 20.37 21.62 -9.82
C ALA A 98 19.54 22.86 -9.46
N VAL A 99 19.75 23.36 -8.23
CA VAL A 99 19.48 24.76 -7.90
C VAL A 99 20.80 25.52 -8.05
N PRO A 100 21.06 26.22 -9.18
CA PRO A 100 22.20 27.12 -9.24
C PRO A 100 21.89 28.42 -8.46
N PRO A 101 22.78 28.92 -7.59
CA PRO A 101 22.58 30.20 -6.91
C PRO A 101 22.74 31.39 -7.88
N PRO A 102 22.10 32.54 -7.60
CA PRO A 102 22.17 33.71 -8.46
C PRO A 102 23.46 34.51 -8.18
N GLY A 103 24.18 34.84 -9.26
CA GLY A 103 25.01 36.05 -9.36
C GLY A 103 26.41 36.03 -8.74
N THR A 104 27.42 36.03 -9.61
CA THR A 104 28.62 36.91 -9.61
C THR A 104 29.34 36.67 -10.96
N ALA A 105 29.24 37.57 -11.95
CA ALA A 105 29.95 38.85 -12.11
C ALA A 105 31.50 38.72 -12.18
N HIS A 106 32.02 38.98 -13.40
CA HIS A 106 33.34 39.50 -13.78
C HIS A 106 34.62 38.70 -13.45
N ALA A 107 35.44 38.40 -14.48
CA ALA A 107 36.48 39.32 -14.95
C ALA A 107 37.30 38.76 -16.13
N SER A 108 37.52 39.64 -17.10
CA SER A 108 38.48 39.59 -18.21
C SER A 108 39.93 39.33 -17.78
N SER A 109 40.73 38.67 -18.63
CA SER A 109 42.14 39.00 -18.96
C SER A 109 42.72 37.97 -19.95
N HIS A 110 42.90 38.31 -21.22
CA HIS A 110 44.13 38.89 -21.82
C HIS A 110 45.31 37.89 -21.93
N ARG A 111 45.65 37.48 -23.16
CA ARG A 111 47.00 37.12 -23.70
C ARG A 111 46.84 36.66 -25.16
N LEU A 112 47.10 37.55 -26.12
CA LEU A 112 48.35 37.70 -26.90
C LEU A 112 48.68 36.53 -27.85
N SER A 113 48.76 36.92 -29.13
CA SER A 113 49.30 36.25 -30.32
C SER A 113 50.76 35.77 -30.15
N PRO A 114 51.30 34.97 -31.08
CA PRO A 114 51.81 35.49 -32.35
C PRO A 114 51.13 34.91 -33.59
#